data_AF-A0A553P9V8-F1
#
_entry.id   AF-A0A553P9V8-F1
#
_cell.length_a   1.000
_cell.length_b   1.000
_cell.length_c   1.000
_cell.angle_alpha   90.00
_cell.angle_beta   90.00
_cell.angle_gamma   90.00
#
_symmetry.space_group_name_H-M   'P 1'
#
loop_
_entity.id
_entity.type
_entity.pdbx_description
1 polymer ?
#
loop_
_entity_poly.entity_id
_entity_poly.type
_entity_poly.pdbx_seq_one_letter_code
_entity_poly.pdbx_strand_id
1 'polypeptide(L)'
;MLLYRTGRLWSLGVPSVRGLRGVPANTYRQERVTSNSDGSVLVCWHPEPRFPYALTRPMPRAQAPGTHSKLKIQSVEDMQELYHHKPARYQIRDLMRLTWTTKHRWFPNHAHRKEDAKKNPRERPYL
;
A
#
# COMPACT_ATOMS: atom_id res chain seq x y z
N MET A 1 68.74 26.85 41.45
CA MET A 1 67.89 26.37 42.55
C MET A 1 66.66 25.70 41.94
N LEU A 2 66.54 24.36 42.10
CA LEU A 2 65.33 23.50 42.25
C LEU A 2 64.08 23.78 41.35
N LEU A 3 63.30 22.85 40.80
CA LEU A 3 63.21 21.40 40.73
C LEU A 3 62.04 21.04 39.76
N TYR A 4 61.99 19.78 39.33
CA TYR A 4 61.05 19.04 38.48
C TYR A 4 59.53 19.20 38.76
N ARG A 5 58.65 18.98 37.75
CA ARG A 5 57.65 17.86 37.75
C ARG A 5 56.66 17.86 36.57
N THR A 6 56.47 16.64 36.07
CA THR A 6 55.48 16.08 35.16
C THR A 6 54.00 16.44 35.43
N GLY A 7 53.18 16.53 34.38
CA GLY A 7 51.72 16.54 34.51
C GLY A 7 50.96 16.39 33.19
N ARG A 8 50.71 15.15 32.79
CA ARG A 8 49.77 14.76 31.72
C ARG A 8 48.34 14.99 32.23
N LEU A 9 47.56 15.87 31.59
CA LEU A 9 46.11 15.91 31.74
C LEU A 9 45.49 15.25 30.51
N TRP A 10 45.15 13.98 30.64
CA TRP A 10 44.24 13.32 29.68
C TRP A 10 42.85 13.88 29.99
N SER A 11 42.32 14.73 29.11
CA SER A 11 40.89 15.01 29.11
C SER A 11 40.20 13.69 28.78
N LEU A 12 39.50 13.12 29.75
CA LEU A 12 38.59 11.99 29.53
C LEU A 12 37.51 12.48 28.56
N GLY A 13 37.70 12.15 27.29
CA GLY A 13 36.68 12.33 26.26
C GLY A 13 35.45 11.54 26.66
N VAL A 14 34.34 12.25 26.82
CA VAL A 14 33.01 11.65 26.92
C VAL A 14 32.86 10.66 25.76
N PRO A 15 32.47 9.40 25.99
CA PRO A 15 32.24 8.47 24.91
C PRO A 15 31.07 9.00 24.09
N SER A 16 31.38 9.56 22.93
CA SER A 16 30.43 9.86 21.87
C SER A 16 29.74 8.56 21.50
N VAL A 17 28.53 8.35 22.03
CA VAL A 17 27.62 7.32 21.56
C VAL A 17 27.43 7.59 20.07
N ARG A 18 28.06 6.76 19.23
CA ARG A 18 27.82 6.76 17.79
C ARG A 18 26.36 6.43 17.59
N GLY A 19 25.54 7.47 17.42
CA GLY A 19 24.20 7.33 16.88
C GLY A 19 24.33 6.53 15.58
N LEU A 20 23.70 5.36 15.56
CA LEU A 20 23.45 4.62 14.34
C LEU A 20 22.94 5.63 13.31
N ARG A 21 23.63 5.72 12.17
CA ARG A 21 23.28 6.66 11.10
C ARG A 21 21.78 6.56 10.87
N GLY A 22 21.07 7.62 11.23
CA GLY A 22 19.64 7.71 10.99
C GLY A 22 19.42 7.45 9.51
N VAL A 23 18.66 6.40 9.21
CA VAL A 23 17.97 6.25 7.93
C VAL A 23 17.40 7.62 7.58
N PRO A 24 17.62 8.15 6.35
CA PRO A 24 17.14 9.49 6.00
C PRO A 24 15.66 9.54 6.38
N ALA A 25 15.34 10.44 7.32
CA ALA A 25 14.02 10.52 7.91
C ALA A 25 13.04 10.76 6.78
N ASN A 26 12.32 9.71 6.44
CA ASN A 26 11.27 9.77 5.46
C ASN A 26 10.24 10.75 6.01
N THR A 27 9.99 11.87 5.35
CA THR A 27 9.25 12.99 5.95
C THR A 27 7.84 12.61 6.41
N TYR A 28 7.29 11.51 5.88
CA TYR A 28 5.98 10.98 6.25
C TYR A 28 6.00 9.99 7.43
N ARG A 29 7.15 9.43 7.84
CA ARG A 29 7.28 8.47 8.96
C ARG A 29 8.29 8.97 9.99
N GLN A 30 7.78 9.34 11.17
CA GLN A 30 8.58 9.85 12.28
C GLN A 30 8.70 8.77 13.38
N GLU A 31 9.24 7.62 12.99
CA GLU A 31 9.49 6.52 13.92
C GLU A 31 10.78 6.79 14.70
N ARG A 32 10.76 6.55 16.00
CA ARG A 32 11.95 6.68 16.87
C ARG A 32 12.01 5.53 17.85
N VAL A 33 13.21 5.05 18.12
CA VAL A 33 13.47 4.07 19.18
C VAL A 33 14.37 4.75 20.20
N THR A 34 13.94 4.73 21.47
CA THR A 34 14.66 5.33 22.59
C THR A 34 14.85 4.30 23.69
N SER A 35 15.92 4.40 24.47
CA SER A 35 16.12 3.59 25.67
C SER A 35 15.74 4.38 26.93
N ASN A 36 15.29 3.68 27.97
CA ASN A 36 15.14 4.29 29.29
C ASN A 36 16.52 4.71 29.86
N SER A 37 16.55 5.59 30.88
CA SER A 37 17.79 6.07 31.53
C SER A 37 18.71 4.93 31.99
N ASP A 38 18.09 3.83 32.45
CA ASP A 38 18.78 2.67 32.99
C ASP A 38 19.13 1.64 31.90
N GLY A 39 18.73 1.89 30.66
CA GLY A 39 18.97 0.99 29.51
C GLY A 39 18.16 -0.32 29.54
N SER A 40 17.33 -0.54 30.55
CA SER A 40 16.59 -1.79 30.79
C SER A 40 15.40 -2.01 29.86
N VAL A 41 14.82 -0.93 29.32
CA VAL A 41 13.64 -0.98 28.46
C VAL A 41 13.91 -0.19 27.17
N LEU A 42 13.54 -0.79 26.04
CA LEU A 42 13.49 -0.13 24.74
C LEU A 42 12.06 0.35 24.48
N VAL A 43 11.92 1.63 24.18
CA VAL A 43 10.64 2.29 23.89
C VAL A 43 10.60 2.64 22.40
N CYS A 44 9.55 2.19 21.72
CA CYS A 44 9.33 2.46 20.30
C CYS A 44 8.19 3.47 20.14
N TRP A 45 8.50 4.63 19.56
CA TRP A 45 7.53 5.65 19.17
C TRP A 45 7.21 5.49 17.68
N HIS A 46 6.00 5.02 17.37
CA HIS A 46 5.52 4.78 16.00
C HIS A 46 4.15 5.45 15.75
N PRO A 47 4.11 6.79 15.61
CA PRO A 47 2.86 7.47 15.28
C PRO A 47 2.36 7.04 13.90
N GLU A 48 1.03 7.04 13.71
CA GLU A 48 0.43 6.72 12.41
C GLU A 48 0.87 7.74 11.34
N PRO A 49 1.51 7.31 10.24
CA PRO A 49 1.98 8.22 9.21
C PRO A 49 0.81 8.79 8.39
N ARG A 50 0.74 10.11 8.25
CA ARG A 50 -0.23 10.77 7.37
C ARG A 50 0.34 10.99 5.97
N PHE A 51 -0.47 10.73 4.95
CA PHE A 51 -0.09 10.97 3.57
C PHE A 51 -0.06 12.48 3.28
N PRO A 52 1.05 13.05 2.77
CA PRO A 52 1.14 14.48 2.49
C PRO A 52 0.27 14.87 1.29
N TYR A 53 -0.49 15.96 1.43
CA TYR A 53 -1.41 16.44 0.39
C TYR A 53 -0.70 16.75 -0.95
N ALA A 54 0.54 17.24 -0.90
CA ALA A 54 1.33 17.57 -2.08
C ALA A 54 1.62 16.37 -3.01
N LEU A 55 1.52 15.13 -2.49
CA LEU A 55 1.68 13.90 -3.27
C LEU A 55 0.34 13.32 -3.76
N THR A 56 -0.78 13.97 -3.44
CA THR A 56 -2.10 13.57 -3.96
C THR A 56 -2.33 14.15 -5.36
N ARG A 57 -3.19 13.51 -6.14
CA ARG A 57 -3.70 14.04 -7.41
C ARG A 57 -5.18 14.39 -7.24
N PRO A 58 -5.66 15.49 -7.85
CA PRO A 58 -7.08 15.79 -7.85
C PRO A 58 -7.84 14.69 -8.59
N MET A 59 -9.02 14.33 -8.06
CA MET A 59 -9.90 13.39 -8.73
C MET A 59 -10.42 14.03 -10.03
N PRO A 60 -10.31 13.34 -11.19
CA PRO A 60 -10.86 13.87 -12.42
C PRO A 60 -12.39 13.99 -12.29
N ARG A 61 -12.94 15.18 -12.55
CA ARG A 61 -14.39 15.36 -12.62
C ARG A 61 -14.86 14.80 -13.96
N ALA A 62 -15.60 13.70 -13.94
CA ALA A 62 -16.27 13.22 -15.13
C ALA A 62 -17.27 14.29 -15.59
N GLN A 63 -17.06 14.86 -16.78
CA GLN A 63 -18.10 15.63 -17.43
C GLN A 63 -19.18 14.62 -17.84
N ALA A 64 -20.42 14.82 -17.41
CA ALA A 64 -21.51 13.96 -17.84
C ALA A 64 -21.55 13.97 -19.38
N PRO A 65 -21.59 12.79 -20.05
CA PRO A 65 -21.71 12.77 -21.49
C PRO A 65 -22.98 13.52 -21.88
N GLY A 66 -22.84 14.52 -22.76
CA GLY A 66 -23.97 15.30 -23.24
C GLY A 66 -24.98 14.38 -23.88
N THR A 67 -26.17 14.27 -23.30
CA THR A 67 -27.22 13.42 -23.87
C THR A 67 -27.85 14.13 -25.08
N HIS A 68 -27.89 13.47 -26.24
CA HIS A 68 -28.55 13.98 -27.45
C HIS A 68 -30.09 13.97 -27.37
N SER A 69 -30.67 13.44 -26.29
CA SER A 69 -32.11 13.41 -26.04
C SER A 69 -32.61 14.71 -25.40
N LYS A 70 -33.67 15.29 -25.97
CA LYS A 70 -34.41 16.43 -25.38
C LYS A 70 -34.90 16.17 -23.95
N LEU A 71 -35.08 14.90 -23.58
CA LEU A 71 -35.54 14.45 -22.26
C LEU A 71 -34.37 14.16 -21.30
N LYS A 72 -33.10 14.41 -21.68
CA LYS A 72 -31.90 14.12 -20.87
C LYS A 72 -31.88 12.68 -20.31
N ILE A 73 -32.38 11.71 -21.07
CA ILE A 73 -32.36 10.30 -20.66
C ILE A 73 -30.95 9.75 -20.94
N GLN A 74 -30.08 9.79 -19.93
CA GLN A 74 -28.65 9.48 -20.02
C GLN A 74 -28.32 7.99 -20.21
N SER A 75 -29.28 7.10 -20.04
CA SER A 75 -28.99 5.68 -19.78
C SER A 75 -29.42 4.69 -20.88
N VAL A 76 -30.09 5.13 -21.93
CA VAL A 76 -30.71 4.21 -22.89
C VAL A 76 -29.70 3.62 -23.88
N GLU A 77 -28.72 4.39 -24.31
CA GLU A 77 -27.72 3.95 -25.31
C GLU A 77 -26.70 2.97 -24.70
N ASP A 78 -26.16 3.30 -23.53
CA ASP A 78 -25.24 2.42 -22.78
C ASP A 78 -25.90 1.07 -22.43
N MET A 79 -27.20 1.08 -22.09
CA MET A 79 -27.94 -0.15 -21.81
C MET A 79 -28.07 -1.03 -23.06
N GLN A 80 -28.33 -0.45 -24.24
CA GLN A 80 -28.47 -1.22 -25.47
C GLN A 80 -27.18 -1.99 -25.79
N GLU A 81 -26.02 -1.36 -25.62
CA GLU A 81 -24.73 -2.03 -25.86
C GLU A 81 -24.46 -3.19 -24.88
N LEU A 82 -24.86 -3.05 -23.62
CA LEU A 82 -24.69 -4.06 -22.58
C LEU A 82 -25.55 -5.31 -22.81
N TYR A 83 -26.73 -5.18 -23.42
CA TYR A 83 -27.67 -6.28 -23.64
C TYR A 83 -27.50 -7.03 -24.97
N HIS A 84 -26.51 -6.67 -25.79
CA HIS A 84 -26.24 -7.42 -27.02
C HIS A 84 -25.65 -8.80 -26.72
N HIS A 85 -26.35 -9.86 -27.16
CA HIS A 85 -25.87 -11.24 -27.02
C HIS A 85 -24.62 -11.48 -27.88
N LYS A 86 -23.44 -11.35 -27.27
CA LYS A 86 -22.15 -11.72 -27.88
C LYS A 86 -21.91 -13.22 -27.75
N PRO A 87 -21.37 -13.91 -28.78
CA PRO A 87 -20.92 -15.29 -28.65
C PRO A 87 -19.86 -15.45 -27.55
N ALA A 88 -19.87 -16.57 -26.83
CA ALA A 88 -18.94 -16.84 -25.73
C ALA A 88 -17.46 -16.61 -26.08
N ARG A 89 -17.05 -16.95 -27.32
CA ARG A 89 -15.68 -16.71 -27.79
C ARG A 89 -15.27 -15.23 -27.75
N TYR A 90 -16.18 -14.33 -28.12
CA TYR A 90 -15.90 -12.89 -28.10
C TYR A 90 -15.95 -12.32 -26.69
N GLN A 91 -16.85 -12.83 -25.84
CA GLN A 91 -16.87 -12.49 -24.43
C GLN A 91 -15.54 -12.84 -23.74
N ILE A 92 -15.02 -14.04 -23.98
CA ILE A 92 -13.71 -14.48 -23.45
C ILE A 92 -12.60 -13.54 -23.93
N ARG A 93 -12.60 -13.14 -25.21
CA ARG A 93 -11.60 -12.21 -25.76
C ARG A 93 -11.67 -10.83 -25.11
N ASP A 94 -12.87 -10.31 -24.92
CA ASP A 94 -13.08 -9.00 -24.28
C ASP A 94 -12.63 -9.05 -22.81
N LEU A 95 -12.98 -10.12 -22.09
CA LEU A 95 -12.49 -10.38 -20.73
C LEU A 95 -10.96 -10.45 -20.65
N MET A 96 -10.31 -11.17 -21.57
CA MET A 96 -8.85 -11.24 -21.63
C MET A 96 -8.18 -9.87 -21.76
N ARG A 97 -8.76 -8.97 -22.58
CA ARG A 97 -8.23 -7.62 -22.80
C ARG A 97 -8.43 -6.72 -21.60
N LEU A 98 -9.57 -6.84 -20.91
CA LEU A 98 -9.89 -6.05 -19.73
C LEU A 98 -9.05 -6.45 -18.50
N THR A 99 -8.84 -7.75 -18.29
CA THR A 99 -8.17 -8.26 -17.09
C THR A 99 -6.71 -8.65 -17.32
N TRP A 100 -6.20 -8.51 -18.54
CA TRP A 100 -4.86 -8.97 -18.96
C TRP A 100 -4.57 -10.43 -18.58
N THR A 101 -5.55 -11.33 -18.80
CA THR A 101 -5.40 -12.77 -18.51
C THR A 101 -5.45 -13.61 -19.78
N THR A 102 -5.08 -14.88 -19.66
CA THR A 102 -5.20 -15.85 -20.76
C THR A 102 -6.62 -16.40 -20.91
N LYS A 103 -6.93 -16.98 -22.09
CA LYS A 103 -8.26 -17.54 -22.41
C LYS A 103 -8.68 -18.70 -21.52
N HIS A 104 -7.73 -19.51 -21.05
CA HIS A 104 -7.99 -20.78 -20.36
C HIS A 104 -8.69 -20.58 -19.01
N ARG A 105 -8.50 -19.42 -18.38
CA ARG A 105 -9.15 -19.04 -17.12
C ARG A 105 -10.68 -18.90 -17.25
N TRP A 106 -11.16 -18.59 -18.46
CA TRP A 106 -12.55 -18.25 -18.73
C TRP A 106 -13.38 -19.41 -19.28
N PHE A 107 -12.78 -20.60 -19.44
CA PHE A 107 -13.53 -21.82 -19.70
C PHE A 107 -14.12 -22.37 -18.39
N PRO A 108 -15.28 -23.02 -18.43
CA PRO A 108 -15.92 -23.54 -17.23
C PRO A 108 -15.04 -24.63 -16.58
N ASN A 109 -14.88 -24.53 -15.27
CA ASN A 109 -14.23 -25.56 -14.46
C ASN A 109 -15.19 -26.73 -14.21
N HIS A 110 -14.61 -27.93 -14.05
CA HIS A 110 -15.33 -29.13 -13.63
C HIS A 110 -16.02 -28.96 -12.27
N ALA A 111 -17.12 -29.68 -12.07
CA ALA A 111 -18.00 -29.54 -10.90
C ALA A 111 -17.28 -29.85 -9.56
N HIS A 112 -16.49 -30.93 -9.49
CA HIS A 112 -15.77 -31.34 -8.28
C HIS A 112 -14.90 -30.20 -7.70
N ARG A 113 -14.20 -29.45 -8.57
CA ARG A 113 -13.36 -28.33 -8.17
C ARG A 113 -14.15 -27.20 -7.49
N LYS A 114 -15.42 -27.02 -7.85
CA LYS A 114 -16.31 -26.03 -7.21
C LYS A 114 -16.77 -26.52 -5.83
N GLU A 115 -17.03 -27.81 -5.69
CA GLU A 115 -17.43 -28.42 -4.42
C GLU A 115 -16.29 -28.39 -3.41
N ASP A 116 -15.07 -28.69 -3.84
CA ASP A 116 -13.88 -28.65 -3.00
C ASP A 116 -13.59 -27.21 -2.51
N ALA A 117 -13.79 -26.21 -3.38
CA ALA A 117 -13.68 -24.81 -2.99
C ALA A 117 -14.71 -24.39 -1.93
N LYS A 118 -15.90 -25.00 -1.92
CA LYS A 118 -16.94 -24.75 -0.91
C LYS A 118 -16.59 -25.37 0.45
N LYS A 119 -15.88 -26.50 0.45
CA LYS A 119 -15.42 -27.21 1.67
C LYS A 119 -14.24 -26.53 2.35
N ASN A 120 -13.53 -25.63 1.65
CA ASN A 120 -12.38 -24.94 2.21
C ASN A 120 -12.81 -23.93 3.31
N PRO A 121 -12.35 -24.08 4.57
CA PRO A 121 -12.66 -23.12 5.62
C PRO A 121 -12.13 -21.72 5.25
N ARG A 122 -12.99 -20.70 5.32
CA ARG A 122 -12.69 -19.33 4.85
C ARG A 122 -12.12 -18.43 5.95
N GLU A 123 -11.87 -18.98 7.14
CA GLU A 123 -11.68 -18.23 8.37
C GLU A 123 -10.22 -18.09 8.81
N ARG A 124 -9.95 -17.03 9.55
CA ARG A 124 -8.73 -16.85 10.35
C ARG A 124 -9.10 -17.19 11.81
N PRO A 125 -8.78 -18.39 12.31
CA PRO A 125 -9.39 -18.94 13.53
C PRO A 125 -8.99 -18.25 14.87
N TYR A 126 -8.35 -17.09 14.85
CA TYR A 126 -7.82 -16.42 16.05
C TYR A 126 -7.80 -14.88 15.92
N LEU A 127 -8.77 -14.30 15.22
CA LEU A 127 -8.99 -12.85 15.12
C LEU A 127 -10.30 -12.45 15.79
#